data_AF-A0A2P7TJ27-F1
#
_entry.id   AF-A0A2P7TJ27-F1
#
_cell.length_a   1.000
_cell.length_b   1.000
_cell.length_c   1.000
_cell.angle_alpha   90.00
_cell.angle_beta   90.00
_cell.angle_gamma   90.00
#
_symmetry.space_group_name_H-M   'P 1'
#
loop_
_entity.id
_entity.type
_entity.pdbx_description
1 polymer ?
#
loop_
_entity_poly.entity_id
_entity_poly.type
_entity_poly.pdbx_seq_one_letter_code
_entity_poly.pdbx_strand_id
1 'polypeptide(L)'
;MLLPGKNRFVTNVDGFNREYYVHVPLSYTPNSAIPVVFMLHGTSGDGDKFYNTSWWKEVGEAENILTVFPSSWQHCINARSG
;
A
#
# COMPACT_ATOMS: atom_id res chain seq x y z
N MET A 1 6.30 5.57 12.94
CA MET A 1 5.32 4.84 13.78
C MET A 1 4.10 4.55 12.92
N LEU A 2 3.56 3.34 12.96
CA LEU A 2 2.31 3.00 12.27
C LEU A 2 1.17 3.70 13.00
N LEU A 3 0.50 4.64 12.33
CA LEU A 3 -0.69 5.29 12.85
C LEU A 3 -1.93 4.58 12.28
N PRO A 4 -3.05 4.51 13.01
CA PRO A 4 -4.29 4.00 12.42
C PRO A 4 -4.67 4.70 11.11
N GLY A 5 -5.23 3.95 10.16
CA GLY A 5 -5.59 4.41 8.83
C GLY A 5 -4.46 4.28 7.81
N LYS A 6 -4.44 5.20 6.83
CA LYS A 6 -3.54 5.15 5.67
C LYS A 6 -2.16 5.71 6.01
N ASN A 7 -1.13 4.90 5.84
CA ASN A 7 0.27 5.31 6.00
C ASN A 7 0.99 5.15 4.67
N ARG A 8 1.73 6.17 4.26
CA ARG A 8 2.56 6.15 3.05
C ARG A 8 4.02 5.91 3.42
N PHE A 9 4.66 4.97 2.74
CA PHE A 9 6.07 4.66 2.91
C PHE A 9 6.79 4.71 1.57
N VAL A 10 8.07 5.10 1.63
CA VAL A 10 9.01 5.01 0.53
C VAL A 10 10.25 4.31 1.04
N THR A 11 10.70 3.28 0.34
CA THR A 11 11.93 2.55 0.67
C THR A 11 12.83 2.44 -0.56
N ASN A 12 14.14 2.43 -0.36
CA ASN A 12 15.09 2.21 -1.44
C ASN A 12 15.37 0.71 -1.56
N VAL A 13 15.12 0.14 -2.74
CA VAL A 13 15.41 -1.27 -3.08
C VAL A 13 16.25 -1.26 -4.34
N ASP A 14 17.48 -1.75 -4.25
CA ASP A 14 18.44 -1.84 -5.37
C ASP A 14 18.65 -0.49 -6.09
N GLY A 15 18.72 0.60 -5.32
CA GLY A 15 18.90 1.96 -5.87
C GLY A 15 17.61 2.62 -6.35
N PHE A 16 16.47 1.92 -6.29
CA PHE A 16 15.18 2.44 -6.73
C PHE A 16 14.26 2.76 -5.55
N ASN A 17 13.70 3.97 -5.53
CA ASN A 17 12.65 4.32 -4.58
C ASN A 17 11.34 3.58 -4.94
N ARG A 18 10.80 2.83 -3.98
CA ARG A 18 9.56 2.08 -4.07
C ARG A 18 8.57 2.65 -3.07
N GLU A 19 7.40 3.04 -3.55
CA GLU A 19 6.31 3.53 -2.72
C GLU A 19 5.33 2.39 -2.42
N TYR A 20 4.81 2.38 -1.21
CA TYR A 20 3.70 1.51 -0.83
C TYR A 20 2.87 2.18 0.26
N TYR A 21 1.62 1.75 0.35
CA TYR A 21 0.71 2.19 1.40
C TYR A 21 0.42 1.03 2.34
N VAL A 22 0.34 1.33 3.63
CA VAL A 22 -0.10 0.37 4.65
C VAL A 22 -1.36 0.93 5.29
N HIS A 23 -2.40 0.13 5.28
CA HIS A 23 -3.58 0.37 6.09
C HIS A 23 -3.39 -0.30 7.46
N VAL A 24 -3.50 0.48 8.52
CA VAL A 24 -3.42 0.01 9.90
C VAL A 24 -4.83 0.07 10.49
N PRO A 25 -5.44 -1.06 10.87
CA PRO A 25 -6.79 -1.04 11.38
C PRO A 25 -6.86 -0.31 12.72
N LEU A 26 -8.00 0.31 13.04
CA LEU A 26 -8.20 1.02 14.31
C LEU A 26 -8.06 0.11 15.53
N SER A 27 -8.30 -1.19 15.36
CA SER A 27 -8.16 -2.22 16.39
C SER A 27 -6.71 -2.68 16.62
N TYR A 28 -5.75 -2.21 15.81
CA TYR A 28 -4.34 -2.55 15.97
C TYR A 28 -3.78 -2.00 17.29
N THR A 29 -3.12 -2.87 18.05
CA THR A 29 -2.33 -2.50 19.21
C THR A 29 -0.86 -2.90 18.99
N PRO A 30 0.13 -2.08 19.40
CA PRO A 30 1.55 -2.36 19.15
C PRO A 30 2.09 -3.69 19.69
N ASN A 31 1.36 -4.32 20.62
CA ASN A 31 1.76 -5.57 21.28
C ASN A 31 1.08 -6.80 20.64
N SER A 32 0.26 -6.61 19.61
CA SER A 32 -0.46 -7.70 18.93
C SER A 32 0.24 -8.08 17.62
N ALA A 33 0.59 -9.35 17.48
CA ALA A 33 0.98 -9.89 16.19
C ALA A 33 -0.28 -10.16 15.36
N ILE A 34 -0.47 -9.37 14.31
CA ILE A 34 -1.60 -9.51 13.38
C ILE A 34 -1.11 -9.93 11.98
N PRO A 35 -1.92 -10.64 11.19
CA PRO A 35 -1.54 -11.02 9.84
C PRO A 35 -1.34 -9.80 8.94
N VAL A 36 -0.56 -10.01 7.88
CA VAL A 36 -0.31 -9.01 6.83
C VAL A 36 -0.74 -9.58 5.49
N VAL A 37 -1.51 -8.80 4.73
CA VAL A 37 -1.92 -9.15 3.36
C VAL A 37 -1.39 -8.12 2.39
N PHE A 38 -0.81 -8.59 1.29
CA PHE A 38 -0.37 -7.76 0.17
C PHE A 38 -1.42 -7.77 -0.93
N MET A 39 -1.97 -6.61 -1.24
CA MET A 39 -2.82 -6.43 -2.41
C MET A 39 -1.98 -5.94 -3.58
N LEU A 40 -1.69 -6.84 -4.51
CA LEU A 40 -0.96 -6.53 -5.73
C LEU A 40 -1.92 -6.14 -6.85
N HIS A 41 -1.81 -4.90 -7.30
CA HIS A 41 -2.66 -4.38 -8.37
C HIS A 41 -2.36 -5.01 -9.73
N GLY A 42 -3.36 -5.01 -10.61
CA GLY A 42 -3.20 -5.38 -12.02
C GLY A 42 -2.58 -4.27 -12.87
N THR A 43 -2.55 -4.47 -14.18
CA THR A 43 -2.04 -3.49 -15.17
C THR A 43 -2.72 -2.13 -15.01
N SER A 44 -1.98 -1.03 -15.21
CA SER A 44 -2.46 0.37 -15.07
C SER A 44 -2.97 0.75 -13.67
N GLY A 45 -2.60 -0.04 -12.65
CA GLY A 45 -2.83 0.27 -11.25
C GLY A 45 -1.61 0.91 -10.59
N ASP A 46 -1.85 1.44 -9.40
CA ASP A 46 -0.83 1.79 -8.40
C ASP A 46 -1.40 1.48 -7.01
N GLY A 47 -0.58 1.66 -5.97
CA GLY A 47 -0.95 1.37 -4.59
C GLY A 47 -2.06 2.28 -4.08
N ASP A 48 -2.11 3.56 -4.49
CA ASP A 48 -3.11 4.50 -4.02
C ASP A 48 -4.51 4.19 -4.58
N LYS A 49 -4.57 3.95 -5.90
CA LYS A 49 -5.79 3.56 -6.60
C LYS A 49 -6.39 2.31 -5.99
N PHE A 50 -5.60 1.27 -5.80
CA PHE A 50 -6.12 0.01 -5.28
C PHE A 50 -6.34 0.01 -3.76
N TYR A 51 -5.64 0.87 -3.00
CA TYR A 51 -6.04 1.18 -1.62
C TYR A 51 -7.49 1.68 -1.57
N ASN A 52 -7.91 2.48 -2.57
CA ASN A 52 -9.24 3.08 -2.58
C ASN A 52 -10.33 2.20 -3.21
N THR A 53 -9.98 1.28 -4.13
CA THR A 53 -10.99 0.57 -4.95
C THR A 53 -11.05 -0.94 -4.73
N SER A 54 -10.08 -1.55 -4.05
CA SER A 54 -9.98 -3.02 -3.96
C SER A 54 -10.75 -3.66 -2.82
N TRP A 55 -11.36 -2.85 -1.93
CA TRP A 55 -12.03 -3.29 -0.69
C TRP A 55 -11.15 -3.93 0.39
N TRP A 56 -9.83 -4.05 0.15
CA TRP A 56 -8.93 -4.68 1.12
C TRP A 56 -8.65 -3.82 2.36
N LYS A 57 -8.79 -2.50 2.31
CA LYS A 57 -8.66 -1.68 3.53
C LYS A 57 -9.84 -1.95 4.47
N GLU A 58 -11.05 -2.12 3.93
CA GLU A 58 -12.26 -2.42 4.68
C GLU A 58 -12.19 -3.82 5.31
N VAL A 59 -11.67 -4.82 4.58
CA VAL A 59 -11.36 -6.14 5.16
C VAL A 59 -10.29 -6.03 6.24
N GLY A 60 -9.26 -5.21 6.03
CA GLY A 60 -8.24 -4.91 7.03
C GLY A 60 -8.81 -4.38 8.34
N GLU A 61 -9.70 -3.38 8.26
CA GLU A 61 -10.42 -2.85 9.41
C GLU A 61 -11.28 -3.91 10.11
N ALA A 62 -12.06 -4.69 9.35
CA ALA A 62 -13.01 -5.65 9.91
C ALA A 62 -12.33 -6.84 10.59
N GLU A 63 -11.24 -7.34 10.02
CA GLU A 63 -10.60 -8.60 10.42
C GLU A 63 -9.31 -8.41 11.23
N ASN A 64 -8.97 -7.15 11.58
CA ASN A 64 -7.73 -6.79 12.27
C ASN A 64 -6.48 -7.28 11.53
N ILE A 65 -6.36 -6.90 10.26
CA ILE A 65 -5.27 -7.29 9.35
C ILE A 65 -4.55 -6.03 8.85
N LEU A 66 -3.21 -6.04 8.81
CA LEU A 66 -2.46 -5.01 8.07
C LEU A 66 -2.58 -5.28 6.58
N THR A 67 -3.10 -4.33 5.81
CA THR A 67 -3.14 -4.46 4.35
C THR A 67 -2.14 -3.53 3.68
N VAL A 68 -1.35 -4.09 2.78
CA VAL A 68 -0.24 -3.41 2.10
C VAL A 68 -0.55 -3.30 0.61
N PHE A 69 -0.38 -2.10 0.06
CA PHE A 69 -0.69 -1.74 -1.32
C PHE A 69 0.57 -1.16 -1.98
N PRO A 70 1.45 -2.00 -2.53
CA PRO A 70 2.63 -1.53 -3.24
C PRO A 70 2.25 -0.79 -4.53
N SER A 71 2.92 0.32 -4.81
CA SER A 71 2.90 0.95 -6.13
C SER A 71 3.95 0.29 -7.02
N SER A 72 3.58 -0.02 -8.27
CA SER A 72 4.58 -0.33 -9.30
C SER A 72 5.48 0.87 -9.59
N TRP A 73 6.55 0.64 -10.36
CA TRP A 73 7.39 1.75 -10.80
C TRP A 73 6.58 2.67 -11.72
N GLN A 74 6.53 3.96 -11.41
CA GLN A 74 6.02 4.95 -12.35
C GLN A 74 6.95 4.95 -13.56
N HIS A 75 6.57 4.23 -14.61
CA HIS A 75 7.25 4.33 -15.88
C HIS A 75 6.77 5.61 -16.55
N CYS A 76 7.54 6.69 -16.38
CA CYS A 76 7.48 7.80 -17.30
C CYS A 76 7.91 7.27 -18.67
N ILE A 77 6.96 6.76 -19.48
CA ILE A 77 7.13 6.79 -20.92
C ILE A 77 7.23 8.28 -21.24
N ASN A 78 8.43 8.77 -21.51
CA ASN A 78 8.66 10.13 -21.93
C ASN A 78 7.58 10.47 -22.96
N ALA A 79 6.70 11.43 -22.65
CA ALA A 79 6.03 12.18 -23.68
C ALA A 79 7.19 12.77 -24.50
N ARG A 80 7.51 12.10 -25.62
CA ARG A 80 8.47 12.64 -26.56
C ARG A 80 7.95 14.02 -26.91
N SER A 81 8.76 15.01 -26.57
CA SER A 81 8.83 16.27 -27.27
C SER A 81 8.68 15.98 -28.77
N GLY A 82 7.55 16.43 -29.30
CA GLY A 82 7.24 16.55 -30.72
C GLY A 82 6.60 17.92 -30.90
#